data_AF-A0A2V5QGF4-F1
#
_entry.id   AF-A0A2V5QGF4-F1
#
_cell.length_a   1.000
_cell.length_b   1.000
_cell.length_c   1.000
_cell.angle_alpha   90.00
_cell.angle_beta   90.00
_cell.angle_gamma   90.00
#
_symmetry.space_group_name_H-M   'P 1'
#
loop_
_entity.id
_entity.type
_entity.pdbx_description
1 polymer ?
#
loop_
_entity_poly.entity_id
_entity_poly.type
_entity_poly.pdbx_seq_one_letter_code
_entity_poly.pdbx_strand_id
1 'polypeptide(L)' 'DWASEFDCRSWAQFFLKWIVAHSAITCAIPATNKPHHLEDNMQGGTGRLPDPKTRRRMVEFVSSL' A
#
# COMPACT_ATOMS: atom_id res chain seq x y z
N ASP A 1 14.03 -5.82 -2.26
CA ASP A 1 13.27 -4.68 -2.80
C ASP A 1 12.98 -3.65 -1.75
N TRP A 2 13.07 -2.36 -2.09
CA TRP A 2 12.81 -1.24 -1.18
C TRP A 2 11.38 -1.20 -0.62
N ALA A 3 10.46 -1.95 -1.23
CA ALA A 3 9.10 -2.15 -0.71
C ALA A 3 9.10 -2.72 0.73
N SER A 4 10.08 -3.56 1.09
CA SER A 4 10.14 -4.13 2.44
C SER A 4 10.51 -3.10 3.52
N GLU A 5 11.04 -1.92 3.16
CA GLU A 5 11.39 -0.85 4.11
C GLU A 5 10.16 -0.27 4.83
N PHE A 6 8.97 -0.41 4.22
CA PHE A 6 7.68 0.01 4.77
C PHE A 6 6.69 -1.17 4.96
N ASP A 7 7.24 -2.33 5.30
CA ASP A 7 6.48 -3.55 5.64
C ASP A 7 5.55 -4.02 4.51
N CYS A 8 5.90 -3.78 3.24
CA CYS A 8 5.11 -4.17 2.09
C CYS A 8 5.63 -5.47 1.46
N ARG A 9 4.73 -6.47 1.33
CA ARG A 9 5.05 -7.83 0.85
C ARG A 9 4.28 -8.24 -0.40
N SER A 10 3.33 -7.43 -0.85
CA SER A 10 2.52 -7.71 -2.03
C SER A 10 2.16 -6.43 -2.79
N TRP A 11 1.70 -6.58 -4.03
CA TRP A 11 1.19 -5.46 -4.83
C TRP A 11 -0.09 -4.84 -4.24
N ALA A 12 -0.97 -5.65 -3.66
CA ALA A 12 -2.17 -5.13 -3.01
C ALA A 12 -1.80 -4.25 -1.81
N GLN A 13 -0.88 -4.72 -0.96
CA GLN A 13 -0.34 -3.91 0.13
C GLN A 13 0.34 -2.64 -0.37
N PHE A 14 1.08 -2.71 -1.48
CA PHE A 14 1.78 -1.55 -2.05
C PHE A 14 0.79 -0.43 -2.38
N PHE A 15 -0.25 -0.72 -3.15
CA PHE A 15 -1.24 0.29 -3.52
C PHE A 15 -2.08 0.76 -2.33
N LEU A 16 -2.51 -0.16 -1.46
CA LEU A 16 -3.30 0.20 -0.28
C LEU A 16 -2.52 1.10 0.68
N LYS A 17 -1.25 0.77 0.97
CA LYS A 17 -0.36 1.60 1.79
C LYS A 17 -0.17 2.99 1.18
N TRP A 18 -0.06 3.11 -0.15
CA TRP A 18 0.03 4.41 -0.82
C TRP A 18 -1.24 5.26 -0.64
N ILE A 19 -2.41 4.62 -0.72
CA ILE A 19 -3.72 5.28 -0.55
C ILE A 19 -3.89 5.73 0.90
N VAL A 20 -3.80 4.82 1.87
CA VAL A 20 -4.11 5.10 3.28
C VAL A 20 -3.08 6.01 3.95
N ALA A 21 -1.88 6.16 3.38
CA ALA A 21 -0.87 7.09 3.88
C ALA A 21 -1.17 8.57 3.58
N HIS A 22 -2.14 8.87 2.72
CA HIS A 22 -2.52 10.25 2.44
C HIS A 22 -3.43 10.81 3.55
N SER A 23 -3.07 11.94 4.16
CA SER A 23 -3.80 12.51 5.32
C SER A 23 -5.27 12.84 5.07
N ALA A 24 -5.66 13.16 3.83
CA ALA A 24 -7.05 13.38 3.45
C ALA A 24 -7.91 12.10 3.32
N ILE A 25 -7.30 10.90 3.35
CA ILE A 25 -8.04 9.64 3.25
C ILE A 25 -8.48 9.20 4.64
N THR A 26 -9.77 8.94 4.79
CA THR A 26 -10.38 8.49 6.05
C THR A 26 -10.70 7.00 6.05
N CYS A 27 -10.97 6.42 4.88
CA CYS A 27 -11.30 5.01 4.71
C CYS A 27 -10.93 4.53 3.29
N ALA A 28 -10.42 3.30 3.19
CA ALA A 28 -10.23 2.60 1.92
C ALA A 28 -11.07 1.32 1.92
N ILE A 29 -11.78 1.05 0.82
CA ILE A 29 -12.70 -0.10 0.68
C ILE A 29 -12.19 -1.01 -0.45
N PRO A 30 -11.25 -1.92 -0.18
CA PRO A 30 -10.76 -2.87 -1.18
C PRO A 30 -11.77 -4.00 -1.40
N ALA A 31 -12.31 -4.10 -2.62
CA ALA A 31 -13.21 -5.19 -2.99
C ALA A 31 -12.46 -6.51 -3.24
N THR A 32 -12.94 -7.60 -2.67
CA THR A 32 -12.47 -8.96 -2.95
C THR A 32 -13.54 -9.98 -2.57
N ASN A 33 -13.56 -11.13 -3.26
CA ASN A 33 -14.39 -12.30 -2.91
C ASN A 33 -13.56 -13.50 -2.41
N LYS A 34 -12.24 -13.31 -2.24
CA LYS A 34 -11.30 -14.35 -1.82
C LYS A 34 -10.75 -14.04 -0.42
N PRO A 35 -10.88 -14.94 0.57
CA PRO A 35 -10.39 -14.72 1.93
C PRO A 35 -8.90 -14.37 2.02
N HIS A 36 -8.03 -15.07 1.29
CA HIS A 36 -6.59 -14.79 1.32
C HIS A 36 -6.22 -13.39 0.78
N HIS A 37 -6.96 -12.85 -0.20
CA HIS A 37 -6.78 -11.46 -0.61
C HIS A 37 -7.25 -10.49 0.46
N LEU A 38 -8.33 -10.82 1.20
CA LEU A 38 -8.77 -10.00 2.33
C LEU A 38 -7.69 -9.94 3.41
N GLU A 39 -7.11 -11.08 3.77
CA GLU A 39 -5.99 -11.14 4.72
C GLU A 39 -4.82 -10.26 4.28
N ASP A 40 -4.45 -10.31 2.99
CA ASP A 40 -3.39 -9.48 2.42
C ASP A 40 -3.75 -7.98 2.41
N ASN A 41 -4.97 -7.63 2.03
CA ASN A 41 -5.48 -6.26 2.04
C ASN A 41 -5.45 -5.64 3.44
N MET A 42 -5.80 -6.41 4.47
CA MET A 42 -5.76 -5.96 5.86
C MET A 42 -4.35 -5.56 6.30
N GLN A 43 -3.32 -6.25 5.80
CA GLN A 43 -1.92 -5.89 6.10
C GLN A 43 -1.52 -4.53 5.49
N GLY A 44 -2.21 -4.07 4.44
CA GLY A 44 -2.00 -2.75 3.83
C GLY A 44 -2.24 -1.57 4.79
N GLY A 45 -3.00 -1.76 5.87
CA GLY A 45 -3.23 -0.75 6.92
C GLY A 45 -2.32 -0.88 8.15
N THR A 46 -1.39 -1.82 8.17
CA THR A 46 -0.56 -2.15 9.35
C THR A 46 0.92 -1.81 9.15
N GLY A 47 1.66 -1.71 10.24
CA GLY A 47 3.10 -1.42 10.21
C GLY A 47 3.39 0.01 9.74
N ARG A 48 4.58 0.20 9.14
CA ARG A 48 4.98 1.51 8.63
C ARG A 48 4.20 1.85 7.36
N LEU A 49 3.74 3.10 7.29
CA LEU A 49 3.15 3.68 6.09
C LEU A 49 4.20 4.51 5.34
N PRO A 50 4.11 4.60 3.99
CA PRO A 50 5.04 5.38 3.20
C PRO A 50 4.89 6.88 3.51
N ASP A 51 6.02 7.54 3.80
CA ASP A 51 6.08 8.99 3.96
C ASP A 51 5.92 9.71 2.59
N PRO A 52 5.81 11.05 2.54
CA PRO A 52 5.66 11.78 1.28
C PRO A 52 6.79 11.52 0.27
N LYS A 53 8.02 11.27 0.73
CA LYS A 53 9.16 10.95 -0.14
C LYS A 53 8.99 9.57 -0.77
N THR A 54 8.61 8.58 0.03
CA THR A 54 8.34 7.20 -0.36
C THR A 54 7.16 7.14 -1.32
N ARG A 55 6.07 7.88 -1.04
CA ARG A 55 4.90 7.97 -1.93
C ARG A 55 5.25 8.52 -3.32
N ARG A 56 6.20 9.48 -3.43
CA ARG A 56 6.71 9.94 -4.73
C ARG A 56 7.50 8.85 -5.45
N ARG A 57 8.42 8.18 -4.75
CA ARG A 57 9.17 7.04 -5.28
C ARG A 57 8.26 5.92 -5.79
N MET A 58 7.14 5.66 -5.11
CA MET A 58 6.14 4.68 -5.56
C MET A 58 5.51 5.06 -6.90
N VAL A 59 5.17 6.35 -7.09
CA VAL A 59 4.65 6.85 -8.36
C VAL A 59 5.69 6.72 -9.47
N GLU A 60 6.92 7.18 -9.23
CA GLU A 60 8.02 7.07 -10.19
C GLU A 60 8.26 5.63 -10.64
N PHE A 61 8.26 4.68 -9.69
CA PHE A 61 8.39 3.26 -9.98
C PHE A 61 7.25 2.75 -10.86
N VAL A 62 5.99 2.98 -10.47
CA VAL A 62 4.83 2.51 -11.24
C VAL A 62 4.77 3.16 -12.63
N SER A 63 5.16 4.42 -12.77
CA SER A 63 5.24 5.11 -14.07
C SER A 63 6.35 4.60 -14.98
N SER A 64 7.31 3.82 -14.45
CA SER A 64 8.41 3.22 -15.23
C SER A 64 8.15 1.79 -15.69
N LEU A 65 7.03 1.20 -15.26
CA LEU A 65 6.58 -0.15 -15.66
C LEU A 65 5.78 -0.08 -16.97
#